data_AF-A0AAJ1UGF2-F1
#
_entry.id   AF-A0AAJ1UGF2-F1
#
_cell.length_a   1.000
_cell.length_b   1.000
_cell.length_c   1.000
_cell.angle_alpha   90.00
_cell.angle_beta   90.00
_cell.angle_gamma   90.00
#
_symmetry.space_group_name_H-M   'P 1'
#
loop_
_entity.id
_entity.type
_entity.pdbx_description
1 polymer ?
#
loop_
_entity_poly.entity_id
_entity_poly.type
_entity_poly.pdbx_seq_one_letter_code
_entity_poly.pdbx_strand_id
1 'polypeptide(L)'
;MTFIPRVEEGNVIPQRARDGYISATALCQSVNKRWSDYRALKSTEEFLQELTVQTGLAEHELIHVVSGGNPTMQGTWIHPYLAINLGQWLSRKFAVKVSQWVVEWQQGRANALLPVHIDRYMQNRAKVPYTHFSMLNELTLNLIAPLEQAGYTLPQALVPDISEGRLFCKWLRDHRGVNTNALPTYDHAYPDGRTVQAKLYPNEFYEDFRRHFNEVWLPQKAHTYFAKRDSEALSFVTTLLLPPQ
;
A
#
# COMPACT_ATOMS: atom_id res chain seq x y z
N MET A 1 -0.45 0.80 2.78
CA MET A 1 0.16 -0.33 3.48
C MET A 1 -0.69 -1.54 3.17
N THR A 2 -0.11 -2.70 2.85
CA THR A 2 -0.85 -3.94 2.56
C THR A 2 -1.32 -4.58 3.86
N PHE A 3 -2.60 -4.96 3.93
CA PHE A 3 -3.20 -5.57 5.11
C PHE A 3 -3.75 -6.95 4.81
N ILE A 4 -3.64 -7.85 5.77
CA ILE A 4 -4.37 -9.11 5.84
C ILE A 4 -5.62 -8.84 6.70
N PRO A 5 -6.84 -8.91 6.14
CA PRO A 5 -8.06 -8.75 6.91
C PRO A 5 -8.31 -10.03 7.71
N ARG A 6 -8.33 -9.95 9.03
CA ARG A 6 -8.80 -11.02 9.91
C ARG A 6 -10.25 -10.75 10.25
N VAL A 7 -11.14 -11.71 10.03
CA VAL A 7 -12.58 -11.52 10.26
C VAL A 7 -13.01 -12.29 11.49
N GLU A 8 -13.68 -11.62 12.42
CA GLU A 8 -14.27 -12.23 13.61
C GLU A 8 -15.66 -11.67 13.89
N GLU A 9 -16.69 -12.51 13.83
CA GLU A 9 -18.09 -12.13 14.15
C GLU A 9 -18.56 -10.87 13.40
N GLY A 10 -18.10 -10.70 12.15
CA GLY A 10 -18.43 -9.54 11.31
C GLY A 10 -17.48 -8.34 11.48
N ASN A 11 -16.60 -8.36 12.47
CA ASN A 11 -15.58 -7.32 12.67
C ASN A 11 -14.32 -7.64 11.86
N VAL A 12 -13.78 -6.62 11.17
CA VAL A 12 -12.50 -6.72 10.46
C VAL A 12 -11.39 -6.21 11.38
N ILE A 13 -10.44 -7.09 11.67
CA ILE A 13 -9.24 -6.83 12.45
C ILE A 13 -8.06 -6.82 11.46
N PRO A 14 -7.49 -5.64 11.15
CA PRO A 14 -6.40 -5.57 10.21
C PRO A 14 -5.09 -6.09 10.82
N GLN A 15 -4.37 -6.89 10.03
CA GLN A 15 -2.99 -7.31 10.29
C GLN A 15 -2.08 -6.75 9.19
N ARG A 16 -0.92 -6.18 9.53
CA ARG A 16 0.04 -5.66 8.55
C ARG A 16 0.76 -6.82 7.86
N ALA A 17 0.76 -6.84 6.53
CA ALA A 17 1.36 -7.95 5.79
C ALA A 17 2.90 -7.97 5.91
N ARG A 18 3.55 -6.80 6.04
CA ARG A 18 5.01 -6.65 6.07
C ARG A 18 5.66 -7.21 7.34
N ASP A 19 5.08 -6.93 8.50
CA ASP A 19 5.69 -7.19 9.82
C ASP A 19 4.75 -7.93 10.78
N GLY A 20 3.54 -8.27 10.34
CA GLY A 20 2.61 -9.11 11.08
C GLY A 20 1.88 -8.41 12.22
N TYR A 21 2.07 -7.10 12.43
CA TYR A 21 1.43 -6.38 13.53
C TYR A 21 -0.08 -6.42 13.40
N ILE A 22 -0.78 -6.53 14.52
CA ILE A 22 -2.22 -6.63 14.56
C ILE A 22 -2.77 -5.37 15.26
N SER A 23 -3.89 -4.83 14.76
CA SER A 23 -4.58 -3.73 15.43
C SER A 23 -5.17 -4.19 16.76
N ALA A 24 -4.54 -3.81 17.86
CA ALA A 24 -5.02 -4.07 19.21
C ALA A 24 -6.35 -3.35 19.47
N THR A 25 -6.53 -2.15 18.90
CA THR A 25 -7.76 -1.39 19.01
C THR A 25 -8.94 -2.14 18.41
N ALA A 26 -8.82 -2.60 17.15
CA ALA A 26 -9.88 -3.35 16.48
C ALA A 26 -10.13 -4.71 17.16
N LEU A 27 -9.06 -5.38 17.60
CA LEU A 27 -9.15 -6.67 18.29
C LEU A 27 -9.92 -6.56 19.61
N CYS A 28 -9.61 -5.56 20.45
CA CYS A 28 -10.32 -5.32 21.70
C CYS A 28 -11.78 -4.89 21.47
N GLN A 29 -12.02 -4.01 20.50
CA GLN A 29 -13.37 -3.54 20.15
C GLN A 29 -14.29 -4.69 19.72
N SER A 30 -13.76 -5.71 19.02
CA SER A 30 -14.53 -6.88 18.59
C SER A 30 -15.19 -7.68 19.73
N VAL A 31 -14.71 -7.49 20.97
CA VAL A 31 -15.25 -8.14 22.18
C VAL A 31 -15.66 -7.13 23.26
N ASN A 32 -15.91 -5.87 22.89
CA ASN A 32 -16.28 -4.78 23.81
C ASN A 32 -15.30 -4.57 24.98
N LYS A 33 -14.00 -4.79 24.74
CA LYS A 33 -12.91 -4.48 25.67
C LYS A 33 -12.08 -3.29 25.15
N ARG A 34 -11.22 -2.73 25.99
CA ARG A 34 -10.29 -1.66 25.58
C ARG A 34 -8.85 -2.09 25.75
N TRP A 35 -7.99 -1.65 24.82
CA TRP A 35 -6.54 -1.84 24.90
C TRP A 35 -5.95 -1.29 26.22
N SER A 36 -6.44 -0.14 26.69
CA SER A 36 -6.00 0.47 27.95
C SER A 36 -6.18 -0.45 29.15
N ASP A 37 -7.28 -1.21 29.18
CA ASP A 37 -7.60 -2.11 30.29
C ASP A 37 -6.60 -3.28 30.35
N TYR A 38 -6.16 -3.78 29.20
CA TYR A 38 -5.09 -4.78 29.10
C TYR A 38 -3.72 -4.20 29.48
N ARG A 39 -3.38 -3.02 28.95
CA ARG A 39 -2.07 -2.39 29.17
C ARG A 39 -1.85 -1.98 30.63
N ALA A 40 -2.92 -1.71 31.37
CA ALA A 40 -2.88 -1.34 32.79
C ALA A 40 -2.66 -2.53 33.75
N LEU A 41 -2.71 -3.78 33.27
CA LEU A 41 -2.50 -4.95 34.12
C LEU A 41 -1.02 -5.11 34.46
N LYS A 42 -0.73 -5.38 35.73
CA LYS A 42 0.63 -5.72 36.18
C LYS A 42 1.22 -6.91 35.42
N SER A 43 0.40 -7.93 35.15
CA SER A 43 0.83 -9.11 34.38
C SER A 43 1.24 -8.76 32.94
N THR A 44 0.62 -7.74 32.34
CA THR A 44 0.97 -7.27 31.00
C THR A 44 2.29 -6.51 31.02
N GLU A 45 2.51 -5.69 32.04
CA GLU A 45 3.78 -5.00 32.24
C GLU A 45 4.93 -5.99 32.46
N GLU A 46 4.74 -6.97 33.34
CA GLU A 46 5.71 -8.05 33.58
C GLU A 46 5.99 -8.85 32.29
N PHE A 47 4.96 -9.15 31.50
CA PHE A 47 5.13 -9.82 30.20
C PHE A 47 5.92 -8.97 29.19
N LEU A 48 5.64 -7.66 29.09
CA LEU A 48 6.35 -6.76 28.17
C LEU A 48 7.83 -6.62 28.54
N GLN A 49 8.14 -6.53 29.84
CA GLN A 49 9.52 -6.49 30.34
C GLN A 49 10.26 -7.76 29.94
N GLU A 50 9.68 -8.94 30.20
CA GLU A 50 10.29 -10.21 29.82
C GLU A 50 10.43 -10.35 28.30
N LEU A 51 9.42 -9.94 27.54
CA LEU A 51 9.46 -9.96 26.08
C LEU A 51 10.59 -9.08 25.53
N THR A 52 10.78 -7.91 26.11
CA THR A 52 11.88 -6.99 25.77
C THR A 52 13.23 -7.64 26.05
N VAL A 53 13.40 -8.29 27.21
CA VAL A 53 14.63 -9.00 27.59
C VAL A 53 14.96 -10.14 26.62
N GLN A 54 13.96 -10.96 26.26
CA GLN A 54 14.20 -12.13 25.42
C GLN A 54 14.39 -11.80 23.93
N THR A 55 13.73 -10.75 23.43
CA THR A 55 13.76 -10.41 22.00
C THR A 55 14.76 -9.30 21.67
N GLY A 56 15.16 -8.50 22.65
CA GLY A 56 15.95 -7.28 22.45
C GLY A 56 15.16 -6.12 21.83
N LEU A 57 13.86 -6.28 21.57
CA LEU A 57 13.00 -5.25 21.00
C LEU A 57 12.54 -4.28 22.10
N ALA A 58 12.71 -2.98 21.86
CA ALA A 58 12.22 -1.95 22.77
C ALA A 58 10.68 -1.84 22.75
N GLU A 59 10.09 -1.26 23.80
CA GLU A 59 8.62 -1.16 23.91
C GLU A 59 7.99 -0.39 22.74
N HIS A 60 8.66 0.65 22.23
CA HIS A 60 8.18 1.44 21.09
C HIS A 60 8.20 0.65 19.76
N GLU A 61 9.02 -0.40 19.67
CA GLU A 61 8.97 -1.37 18.58
C GLU A 61 7.81 -2.32 18.82
N LEU A 62 7.63 -2.83 20.04
CA LEU A 62 6.52 -3.75 20.35
C LEU A 62 5.13 -3.13 20.17
N ILE A 63 5.00 -1.81 20.38
CA ILE A 63 3.73 -1.08 20.38
C ILE A 63 3.86 0.20 19.55
N HIS A 64 3.16 0.24 18.41
CA HIS A 64 3.09 1.42 17.55
C HIS A 64 1.73 2.12 17.77
N VAL A 65 1.75 3.34 18.29
CA VAL A 65 0.55 4.18 18.41
C VAL A 65 0.49 5.13 17.21
N VAL A 66 -0.54 4.98 16.38
CA VAL A 66 -0.76 5.84 15.21
C VAL A 66 -1.93 6.77 15.52
N SER A 67 -1.65 8.08 15.60
CA SER A 67 -2.62 9.14 15.84
C SER A 67 -2.56 10.20 14.73
N GLY A 68 -3.72 10.71 14.30
CA GLY A 68 -3.80 11.61 13.15
C GLY A 68 -3.62 10.89 11.80
N GLY A 69 -3.69 11.65 10.70
CA GLY A 69 -3.55 11.09 9.34
C GLY A 69 -4.76 10.26 8.90
N ASN A 70 -4.53 9.21 8.11
CA ASN A 70 -5.60 8.37 7.52
C ASN A 70 -6.42 7.66 8.63
N PRO A 71 -7.74 7.91 8.75
CA PRO A 71 -8.58 7.33 9.80
C PRO A 71 -8.53 5.80 9.89
N THR A 72 -8.33 5.10 8.77
CA THR A 72 -8.30 3.62 8.75
C THR A 72 -7.01 3.04 9.35
N MET A 73 -5.99 3.87 9.53
CA MET A 73 -4.67 3.50 10.07
C MET A 73 -4.54 3.79 11.57
N GLN A 74 -5.46 4.59 12.12
CA GLN A 74 -5.37 5.08 13.49
C GLN A 74 -5.62 3.94 14.50
N GLY A 75 -4.96 4.06 15.65
CA GLY A 75 -5.09 3.11 16.75
C GLY A 75 -3.75 2.55 17.20
N THR A 76 -3.82 1.54 18.07
CA THR A 76 -2.64 0.85 18.60
C THR A 76 -2.39 -0.43 17.82
N TRP A 77 -1.19 -0.54 17.26
CA TRP A 77 -0.71 -1.71 16.54
C TRP A 77 0.36 -2.41 17.37
N ILE A 78 0.24 -3.72 17.52
CA ILE A 78 1.12 -4.50 18.40
C ILE A 78 1.84 -5.62 17.65
N HIS A 79 3.07 -5.87 18.06
CA HIS A 79 3.92 -6.93 17.54
C HIS A 79 3.27 -8.32 17.69
N PRO A 80 3.49 -9.29 16.76
CA PRO A 80 2.90 -10.62 16.82
C PRO A 80 2.99 -11.35 18.18
N TYR A 81 4.15 -11.26 18.85
CA TYR A 81 4.32 -11.86 20.19
C TYR A 81 3.35 -11.27 21.23
N LEU A 82 3.20 -9.94 21.24
CA LEU A 82 2.29 -9.26 22.14
C LEU A 82 0.83 -9.50 21.75
N ALA A 83 0.55 -9.62 20.45
CA ALA A 83 -0.80 -9.94 19.96
C ALA A 83 -1.29 -11.30 20.47
N ILE A 84 -0.42 -12.32 20.50
CA ILE A 84 -0.77 -13.64 21.05
C ILE A 84 -1.14 -13.51 22.53
N ASN A 85 -0.35 -12.79 23.33
CA ASN A 85 -0.64 -12.57 24.75
C ASN A 85 -1.94 -11.78 24.96
N LEU A 86 -2.17 -10.71 24.20
CA LEU A 86 -3.44 -9.99 24.21
C LEU A 86 -4.61 -10.93 23.88
N GLY A 87 -4.46 -11.80 22.87
CA GLY A 87 -5.46 -12.80 22.51
C GLY A 87 -5.85 -13.70 23.68
N GLN A 88 -4.87 -14.12 24.49
CA GLN A 88 -5.11 -14.92 25.71
C GLN A 88 -5.95 -14.17 26.74
N TRP A 89 -5.67 -12.88 26.96
CA TRP A 89 -6.43 -12.05 27.88
C TRP A 89 -7.86 -11.76 27.39
N LEU A 90 -8.06 -11.63 26.07
CA LEU A 90 -9.37 -11.37 25.50
C LEU A 90 -10.32 -12.54 25.76
N SER A 91 -9.93 -13.76 25.39
CA SER A 91 -10.61 -15.02 25.75
C SER A 91 -9.84 -16.24 25.23
N ARG A 92 -10.22 -17.44 25.68
CA ARG A 92 -9.68 -18.71 25.12
C ARG A 92 -9.88 -18.84 23.61
N LYS A 93 -11.01 -18.35 23.08
CA LYS A 93 -11.30 -18.34 21.63
C LYS A 93 -10.27 -17.50 20.87
N PHE A 94 -9.98 -16.31 21.37
CA PHE A 94 -9.02 -15.39 20.76
C PHE A 94 -7.57 -15.83 20.94
N ALA A 95 -7.23 -16.49 22.06
CA ALA A 95 -5.93 -17.10 22.27
C ALA A 95 -5.53 -18.03 21.10
N VAL A 96 -6.46 -18.90 20.69
CA VAL A 96 -6.26 -19.83 19.58
C VAL A 96 -6.21 -19.09 18.24
N LYS A 97 -7.16 -18.19 17.99
CA LYS A 97 -7.29 -17.49 16.70
C LYS A 97 -6.10 -16.60 16.40
N VAL A 98 -5.68 -15.76 17.34
CA VAL A 98 -4.55 -14.86 17.13
C VAL A 98 -3.27 -15.66 16.91
N SER A 99 -3.09 -16.77 17.62
CA SER A 99 -1.97 -17.70 17.38
C SER A 99 -2.00 -18.28 15.97
N GLN A 100 -3.16 -18.73 15.48
CA GLN A 100 -3.32 -19.21 14.09
C GLN A 100 -2.99 -18.12 13.08
N TRP A 101 -3.47 -16.88 13.28
CA TRP A 101 -3.19 -15.76 12.39
C TRP A 101 -1.70 -15.45 12.30
N VAL A 102 -1.00 -15.45 13.43
CA VAL A 102 0.45 -15.23 13.45
C VAL A 102 1.19 -16.35 12.70
N VAL A 103 0.82 -17.61 12.96
CA VAL A 103 1.42 -18.77 12.28
C VAL A 103 1.16 -18.76 10.77
N GLU A 104 -0.07 -18.50 10.35
CA GLU A 104 -0.43 -18.40 8.93
C GLU A 104 0.32 -17.29 8.21
N TRP A 105 0.48 -16.13 8.87
CA TRP A 105 1.25 -15.01 8.34
C TRP A 105 2.72 -15.38 8.19
N GLN A 106 3.34 -15.97 9.23
CA GLN A 106 4.74 -16.42 9.18
C GLN A 106 4.99 -17.47 8.09
N GLN A 107 3.99 -18.31 7.79
CA GLN A 107 4.06 -19.31 6.73
C GLN A 107 3.73 -18.76 5.33
N GLY A 108 3.39 -17.48 5.19
CA GLY A 108 2.98 -16.89 3.92
C GLY A 108 1.63 -17.40 3.40
N ARG A 109 0.82 -18.04 4.26
CA ARG A 109 -0.51 -18.58 3.91
C ARG A 109 -1.65 -17.57 4.11
N ALA A 110 -1.30 -16.37 4.55
CA ALA A 110 -2.27 -15.30 4.77
C ALA A 110 -2.56 -14.54 3.46
N ASN A 111 -3.83 -14.48 3.07
CA ASN A 111 -4.26 -13.69 1.91
C ASN A 111 -4.19 -12.19 2.25
N ALA A 112 -3.11 -11.54 1.84
CA ALA A 112 -2.99 -10.09 1.94
C ALA A 112 -3.88 -9.42 0.88
N LEU A 113 -4.66 -8.42 1.29
CA LEU A 113 -5.34 -7.53 0.36
C LEU A 113 -4.29 -6.72 -0.38
N LEU A 114 -4.13 -7.00 -1.67
CA LEU A 114 -3.27 -6.21 -2.54
C LEU A 114 -3.70 -4.74 -2.50
N PRO A 115 -2.76 -3.78 -2.55
CA PRO A 115 -3.12 -2.38 -2.74
C PRO A 115 -4.02 -2.24 -3.98
N VAL A 116 -5.04 -1.37 -3.88
CA VAL A 116 -6.10 -1.25 -4.91
C VAL A 116 -5.52 -0.98 -6.31
N HIS A 117 -4.44 -0.23 -6.40
CA HIS A 117 -3.80 0.07 -7.68
C HIS A 117 -3.03 -1.13 -8.27
N ILE A 118 -2.54 -2.06 -7.44
CA ILE A 118 -1.93 -3.33 -7.87
C ILE A 118 -3.02 -4.30 -8.34
N ASP A 119 -4.12 -4.40 -7.60
CA ASP A 119 -5.30 -5.17 -8.05
C ASP A 119 -5.84 -4.63 -9.39
N ARG A 120 -5.96 -3.30 -9.51
CA ARG A 120 -6.30 -2.65 -10.79
C ARG A 120 -5.33 -3.01 -11.92
N TYR A 121 -4.02 -3.08 -11.64
CA TYR A 121 -3.04 -3.53 -12.63
C TYR A 121 -3.27 -5.00 -13.01
N MET A 122 -3.46 -5.89 -12.04
CA MET A 122 -3.70 -7.32 -12.27
C MET A 122 -4.96 -7.57 -13.14
N GLN A 123 -6.05 -6.85 -12.87
CA GLN A 123 -7.30 -6.96 -13.64
C GLN A 123 -7.19 -6.50 -15.10
N ASN A 124 -6.18 -5.69 -15.42
CA ASN A 124 -6.02 -5.10 -16.75
C ASN A 124 -4.80 -5.60 -17.53
N ARG A 125 -3.81 -6.22 -16.85
CA ARG A 125 -2.55 -6.65 -17.46
C ARG A 125 -2.76 -7.51 -18.70
N ALA A 126 -3.67 -8.48 -18.66
CA ALA A 126 -3.93 -9.40 -19.76
C ALA A 126 -4.63 -8.74 -20.97
N LYS A 127 -5.20 -7.54 -20.79
CA LYS A 127 -5.87 -6.77 -21.85
C LYS A 127 -4.90 -5.91 -22.66
N VAL A 128 -3.68 -5.72 -22.17
CA VAL A 128 -2.63 -4.95 -22.85
C VAL A 128 -1.81 -5.93 -23.71
N PRO A 129 -1.88 -5.85 -25.05
CA PRO A 129 -1.12 -6.74 -25.91
C PRO A 129 0.38 -6.45 -25.79
N TYR A 130 1.23 -7.46 -26.04
CA TYR A 130 2.69 -7.33 -25.92
C TYR A 130 3.31 -6.26 -26.86
N THR A 131 2.56 -5.83 -27.89
CA THR A 131 2.96 -4.78 -28.84
C THR A 131 2.72 -3.36 -28.34
N HIS A 132 2.04 -3.21 -27.20
CA HIS A 132 1.68 -1.93 -26.61
C HIS A 132 1.96 -1.90 -25.11
N PHE A 133 1.97 -0.69 -24.55
CA PHE A 133 1.95 -0.45 -23.12
C PHE A 133 0.75 0.43 -22.74
N SER A 134 0.44 0.47 -21.43
CA SER A 134 -0.55 1.36 -20.85
C SER A 134 0.11 2.24 -19.78
N MET A 135 -0.44 3.42 -19.54
CA MET A 135 0.08 4.31 -18.47
C MET A 135 0.07 3.63 -17.10
N LEU A 136 -0.95 2.80 -16.81
CA LEU A 136 -0.97 2.06 -15.55
C LEU A 136 0.17 1.05 -15.47
N ASN A 137 0.42 0.25 -16.53
CA ASN A 137 1.53 -0.70 -16.53
C ASN A 137 2.85 -0.01 -16.20
N GLU A 138 3.10 1.11 -16.87
CA GLU A 138 4.37 1.81 -16.72
C GLU A 138 4.51 2.52 -15.39
N LEU A 139 3.45 3.15 -14.88
CA LEU A 139 3.50 3.74 -13.54
C LEU A 139 3.55 2.67 -12.45
N THR A 140 2.98 1.49 -12.67
CA THR A 140 3.14 0.37 -11.74
C THR A 140 4.61 0.02 -11.56
N LEU A 141 5.38 -0.05 -12.65
CA LEU A 141 6.79 -0.43 -12.62
C LEU A 141 7.72 0.72 -12.21
N ASN A 142 7.50 1.92 -12.75
CA ASN A 142 8.46 3.03 -12.63
C ASN A 142 8.16 4.00 -11.48
N LEU A 143 7.00 3.88 -10.82
CA LEU A 143 6.60 4.75 -9.71
C LEU A 143 6.09 3.95 -8.51
N ILE A 144 5.04 3.17 -8.70
CA ILE A 144 4.35 2.48 -7.60
C ILE A 144 5.25 1.44 -6.94
N ALA A 145 5.85 0.53 -7.71
CA ALA A 145 6.68 -0.52 -7.13
C ALA A 145 7.87 0.02 -6.33
N PRO A 146 8.62 1.03 -6.80
CA PRO A 146 9.64 1.70 -5.99
C PRO A 146 9.11 2.34 -4.70
N LEU A 147 7.94 2.98 -4.76
CA LEU A 147 7.30 3.57 -3.57
C LEU A 147 6.89 2.50 -2.55
N GLU A 148 6.28 1.40 -3.02
CA GLU A 148 5.91 0.26 -2.17
C GLU A 148 7.15 -0.37 -1.52
N GLN A 149 8.24 -0.53 -2.28
CA GLN A 149 9.52 -1.01 -1.77
C GLN A 149 10.08 -0.08 -0.68
N ALA A 150 9.92 1.23 -0.84
CA ALA A 150 10.29 2.22 0.17
C ALA A 150 9.33 2.28 1.36
N GLY A 151 8.25 1.49 1.36
CA GLY A 151 7.27 1.40 2.44
C GLY A 151 6.11 2.39 2.33
N TYR A 152 6.01 3.13 1.23
CA TYR A 152 4.91 4.05 0.95
C TYR A 152 3.94 3.44 -0.06
N THR A 153 2.72 3.15 0.40
CA THR A 153 1.66 2.67 -0.49
C THR A 153 0.88 3.83 -1.06
N LEU A 154 0.95 4.00 -2.38
CA LEU A 154 0.29 5.08 -3.08
C LEU A 154 -1.25 4.97 -2.98
N PRO A 155 -1.95 5.95 -2.39
CA PRO A 155 -3.40 5.96 -2.36
C PRO A 155 -4.00 5.93 -3.78
N GLN A 156 -5.11 5.22 -3.98
CA GLN A 156 -5.74 5.08 -5.30
C GLN A 156 -6.03 6.44 -5.97
N ALA A 157 -6.50 7.42 -5.18
CA ALA A 157 -6.80 8.77 -5.67
C ALA A 157 -5.56 9.55 -6.14
N LEU A 158 -4.35 9.08 -5.80
CA LEU A 158 -3.09 9.73 -6.13
C LEU A 158 -2.34 9.05 -7.26
N VAL A 159 -2.83 7.95 -7.83
CA VAL A 159 -2.19 7.33 -9.00
C VAL A 159 -2.22 8.31 -10.18
N PRO A 160 -1.08 8.75 -10.73
CA PRO A 160 -1.03 9.84 -11.69
C PRO A 160 -1.15 9.40 -13.15
N ASP A 161 -1.74 8.23 -13.44
CA ASP A 161 -1.86 7.64 -14.78
C ASP A 161 -2.58 8.55 -15.79
N ILE A 162 -3.68 9.19 -15.38
CA ILE A 162 -4.40 10.15 -16.22
C ILE A 162 -3.58 11.42 -16.43
N SER A 163 -2.85 11.88 -15.40
CA SER A 163 -2.06 13.10 -15.51
C SER A 163 -0.86 12.91 -16.42
N GLU A 164 -0.12 11.82 -16.21
CA GLU A 164 1.03 11.48 -17.03
C GLU A 164 0.61 11.17 -18.47
N GLY A 165 -0.44 10.37 -18.66
CA GLY A 165 -0.97 10.08 -20.00
C GLY A 165 -1.34 11.32 -20.80
N ARG A 166 -1.92 12.34 -20.16
CA ARG A 166 -2.24 13.63 -20.82
C ARG A 166 -0.99 14.41 -21.22
N LEU A 167 0.03 14.46 -20.34
CA LEU A 167 1.28 15.15 -20.62
C LEU A 167 2.07 14.45 -21.72
N PHE A 168 2.17 13.13 -21.65
CA PHE A 168 2.82 12.33 -22.67
C PHE A 168 2.10 12.43 -24.03
N CYS A 169 0.76 12.42 -24.07
CA CYS A 169 0.03 12.65 -25.32
C CYS A 169 0.26 14.06 -25.89
N LYS A 170 0.41 15.08 -25.04
CA LYS A 170 0.81 16.40 -25.50
C LYS A 170 2.23 16.36 -26.08
N TRP A 171 3.17 15.72 -25.37
CA TRP A 171 4.55 15.60 -25.81
C TRP A 171 4.66 14.90 -27.18
N LEU A 172 3.94 13.79 -27.39
CA LEU A 172 3.92 13.07 -28.67
C LEU A 172 3.38 13.92 -29.83
N ARG A 173 2.36 14.75 -29.58
CA ARG A 173 1.86 15.70 -30.59
C ARG A 173 2.92 16.75 -30.93
N ASP A 174 3.56 17.31 -29.91
CA ASP A 174 4.50 18.42 -30.07
C ASP A 174 5.83 17.98 -30.70
N HIS A 175 6.33 16.76 -30.40
CA HIS A 175 7.69 16.31 -30.77
C HIS A 175 7.72 15.20 -31.83
N ARG A 176 6.65 14.40 -31.93
CA ARG A 176 6.55 13.29 -32.89
C ARG A 176 5.45 13.48 -33.94
N GLY A 177 4.66 14.55 -33.84
CA GLY A 177 3.55 14.82 -34.77
C GLY A 177 2.44 13.76 -34.72
N VAL A 178 2.36 12.97 -33.64
CA VAL A 178 1.43 11.82 -33.54
C VAL A 178 0.02 12.32 -33.25
N ASN A 179 -0.97 11.85 -34.02
CA ASN A 179 -2.38 12.08 -33.69
C ASN A 179 -2.81 11.17 -32.52
N THR A 180 -2.63 11.64 -31.29
CA THR A 180 -2.93 10.86 -30.09
C THR A 180 -4.40 10.52 -29.92
N ASN A 181 -5.33 11.17 -30.64
CA ASN A 181 -6.75 10.82 -30.60
C ASN A 181 -7.04 9.52 -31.36
N ALA A 182 -6.18 9.15 -32.31
CA ALA A 182 -6.29 7.91 -33.09
C ALA A 182 -5.63 6.70 -32.41
N LEU A 183 -4.97 6.88 -31.25
CA LEU A 183 -4.40 5.77 -30.50
C LEU A 183 -5.49 4.76 -30.11
N PRO A 184 -5.24 3.45 -30.25
CA PRO A 184 -6.19 2.42 -29.86
C PRO A 184 -6.51 2.52 -28.36
N THR A 185 -7.68 2.04 -27.98
CA THR A 185 -8.12 1.97 -26.58
C THR A 185 -8.50 0.55 -26.19
N TYR A 186 -8.61 0.32 -24.89
CA TYR A 186 -9.12 -0.93 -24.32
C TYR A 186 -10.03 -0.67 -23.13
N ASP A 187 -10.87 -1.66 -22.81
CA ASP A 187 -11.76 -1.66 -21.65
C ASP A 187 -10.95 -1.82 -20.36
N HIS A 188 -10.67 -0.68 -19.71
CA HIS A 188 -9.95 -0.62 -18.45
C HIS A 188 -10.92 -0.74 -17.28
N ALA A 189 -10.80 -1.83 -16.51
CA ALA A 189 -11.64 -2.10 -15.35
C ALA A 189 -11.04 -1.50 -14.07
N TYR A 190 -11.91 -1.05 -13.17
CA TYR A 190 -11.57 -0.64 -11.82
C TYR A 190 -12.13 -1.66 -10.82
N PRO A 191 -11.47 -1.86 -9.66
CA PRO A 191 -11.97 -2.76 -8.61
C PRO A 191 -13.37 -2.41 -8.08
N ASP A 192 -13.82 -1.18 -8.28
CA ASP A 192 -15.18 -0.72 -7.92
C ASP A 192 -16.25 -1.01 -8.99
N GLY A 193 -15.90 -1.76 -10.04
CA GLY A 193 -16.79 -2.15 -11.13
C GLY A 193 -16.88 -1.14 -12.28
N ARG A 194 -16.27 0.05 -12.17
CA ARG A 194 -16.23 1.00 -13.29
C ARG A 194 -15.37 0.46 -14.42
N THR A 195 -15.77 0.77 -15.66
CA THR A 195 -14.96 0.50 -16.86
C THR A 195 -14.82 1.78 -17.67
N VAL A 196 -13.61 2.08 -18.14
CA VAL A 196 -13.31 3.26 -18.96
C VAL A 196 -12.49 2.89 -20.19
N GLN A 197 -12.57 3.71 -21.25
CA GLN A 197 -11.68 3.57 -22.40
C GLN A 197 -10.32 4.19 -22.07
N ALA A 198 -9.29 3.34 -21.91
CA ALA A 198 -7.92 3.78 -21.69
C ALA A 198 -7.07 3.61 -22.95
N LYS A 199 -6.11 4.51 -23.18
CA LYS A 199 -5.22 4.45 -24.36
C LYS A 199 -4.20 3.32 -24.25
N LEU A 200 -3.98 2.66 -25.37
CA LEU A 200 -2.84 1.78 -25.64
C LEU A 200 -1.81 2.54 -26.46
N TYR A 201 -0.55 2.46 -26.04
CA TYR A 201 0.57 3.14 -26.69
C TYR A 201 1.44 2.09 -27.38
N PRO A 202 1.64 2.16 -28.70
CA PRO A 202 2.55 1.26 -29.39
C PRO A 202 3.96 1.30 -28.81
N ASN A 203 4.66 0.17 -28.76
CA ASN A 203 6.00 0.09 -28.19
C ASN A 203 7.05 0.95 -28.91
N GLU A 204 6.77 1.42 -30.13
CA GLU A 204 7.62 2.41 -30.81
C GLU A 204 7.79 3.72 -30.02
N PHE A 205 6.82 4.06 -29.17
CA PHE A 205 6.89 5.23 -28.28
C PHE A 205 7.45 4.91 -26.89
N TYR A 206 7.95 3.69 -26.66
CA TYR A 206 8.37 3.26 -25.32
C TYR A 206 9.62 4.02 -24.85
N GLU A 207 10.61 4.21 -25.72
CA GLU A 207 11.80 5.01 -25.39
C GLU A 207 11.41 6.46 -25.06
N ASP A 208 10.55 7.05 -25.89
CA ASP A 208 10.02 8.40 -25.69
C ASP A 208 9.33 8.54 -24.33
N PHE A 209 8.50 7.55 -23.96
CA PHE A 209 7.85 7.52 -22.66
C PHE A 209 8.86 7.47 -21.52
N ARG A 210 9.86 6.59 -21.59
CA ARG A 210 10.87 6.46 -20.53
C ARG A 210 11.64 7.75 -20.32
N ARG A 211 12.06 8.42 -21.40
CA ARG A 211 12.73 9.73 -21.33
C ARG A 211 11.78 10.79 -20.79
N HIS A 212 10.58 10.92 -21.35
CA HIS A 212 9.58 11.87 -20.88
C HIS A 212 9.30 11.72 -19.37
N PHE A 213 9.08 10.48 -18.92
CA PHE A 213 8.79 10.21 -17.51
C PHE A 213 9.95 10.64 -16.60
N ASN A 214 11.19 10.27 -16.92
CA ASN A 214 12.35 10.52 -16.06
C ASN A 214 12.92 11.95 -16.18
N GLU A 215 12.83 12.57 -17.36
CA GLU A 215 13.46 13.87 -17.64
C GLU A 215 12.46 15.04 -17.53
N VAL A 216 11.16 14.77 -17.67
CA VAL A 216 10.11 15.80 -17.67
C VAL A 216 9.14 15.58 -16.51
N TRP A 217 8.40 14.47 -16.49
CA TRP A 217 7.29 14.31 -15.55
C TRP A 217 7.77 14.19 -14.10
N LEU A 218 8.69 13.27 -13.83
CA LEU A 218 9.20 13.00 -12.49
C LEU A 218 9.87 14.25 -11.87
N PRO A 219 10.84 14.92 -12.52
CA PRO A 219 11.49 16.10 -11.95
C PRO A 219 10.58 17.33 -11.89
N GLN A 220 9.76 17.58 -12.92
CA GLN A 220 9.06 18.87 -13.04
C GLN A 220 7.61 18.84 -12.57
N LYS A 221 6.96 17.67 -12.56
CA LYS A 221 5.51 17.54 -12.29
C LYS A 221 5.20 16.72 -11.06
N ALA A 222 5.95 15.65 -10.78
CA ALA A 222 5.67 14.78 -9.63
C ALA A 222 5.71 15.56 -8.32
N HIS A 223 6.73 16.40 -8.11
CA HIS A 223 6.82 17.23 -6.90
C HIS A 223 5.58 18.11 -6.71
N THR A 224 5.17 18.88 -7.73
CA THR A 224 3.96 19.73 -7.63
C THR A 224 2.69 18.91 -7.42
N TYR A 225 2.61 17.71 -8.02
CA TYR A 225 1.47 16.82 -7.92
C TYR A 225 1.31 16.28 -6.49
N PHE A 226 2.38 15.77 -5.91
CA PHE A 226 2.38 15.21 -4.55
C PHE A 226 2.35 16.30 -3.47
N ALA A 227 3.08 17.40 -3.61
CA ALA A 227 3.10 18.48 -2.62
C ALA A 227 1.71 19.04 -2.28
N LYS A 228 0.79 19.03 -3.25
CA LYS A 228 -0.57 19.53 -3.06
C LYS A 228 -1.53 18.51 -2.44
N ARG A 229 -1.15 17.24 -2.36
CA ARG A 229 -2.08 16.11 -2.11
C ARG A 229 -1.60 15.14 -1.06
N ASP A 230 -0.30 14.96 -0.93
CA ASP A 230 0.38 14.13 0.07
C ASP A 230 1.84 14.58 0.21
N SER A 231 2.14 15.34 1.27
CA SER A 231 3.49 15.83 1.56
C SER A 231 4.45 14.72 1.98
N GLU A 232 3.94 13.61 2.53
CA GLU A 232 4.77 12.47 2.96
C GLU A 232 5.36 11.76 1.73
N ALA A 233 4.54 11.61 0.69
CA ALA A 233 4.93 11.02 -0.60
C ALA A 233 6.15 11.72 -1.24
N LEU A 234 6.35 13.02 -1.00
CA LEU A 234 7.46 13.79 -1.57
C LEU A 234 8.83 13.22 -1.19
N SER A 235 8.98 12.79 0.07
CA SER A 235 10.23 12.23 0.56
C SER A 235 10.62 10.97 -0.22
N PHE A 236 9.64 10.13 -0.53
CA PHE A 236 9.81 8.89 -1.28
C PHE A 236 9.92 9.11 -2.79
N VAL A 237 9.23 10.10 -3.35
CA VAL A 237 9.31 10.39 -4.79
C VAL A 237 10.65 11.01 -5.15
N THR A 238 11.24 11.80 -4.25
CA THR A 238 12.54 12.44 -4.47
C THR A 238 13.67 11.42 -4.60
N THR A 239 13.57 10.26 -3.93
CA THR A 239 14.58 9.19 -4.05
C THR A 239 14.54 8.47 -5.40
N LEU A 240 13.48 8.68 -6.20
CA LEU A 240 13.35 8.12 -7.55
C LEU A 240 14.03 8.96 -8.62
N LEU A 241 14.40 10.20 -8.30
CA LEU A 241 15.12 11.06 -9.23
C LEU A 241 16.51 10.48 -9.48
N LEU A 242 16.86 10.28 -10.76
CA LEU A 242 18.21 9.90 -11.14
C LEU A 242 19.18 11.01 -10.71
N PRO A 243 20.40 10.67 -10.24
CA PRO A 243 21.43 11.66 -10.02
C PRO A 243 21.72 12.41 -11.33
N PRO A 244 22.03 13.72 -11.28
CA PRO A 244 22.39 14.47 -12.48
C PRO A 244 23.57 13.79 -13.17
N GLN A 245 23.43 13.51 -14.47
CA GLN A 245 24.48 12.95 -15.33
C GLN A 245 25.46 14.03 -15.78
#